data_AF-A0A6P3WQ40-F1
#
_entry.id   AF-A0A6P3WQ40-F1
#
_cell.length_a   1.000
_cell.length_b   1.000
_cell.length_c   1.000
_cell.angle_alpha   90.00
_cell.angle_beta   90.00
_cell.angle_gamma   90.00
#
_symmetry.space_group_name_H-M   'P 1'
#
loop_
_entity.id
_entity.type
_entity.pdbx_description
1 polymer ?
#
loop_
_entity_poly.entity_id
_entity_poly.type
_entity_poly.pdbx_seq_one_letter_code
_entity_poly.pdbx_strand_id
1 'polypeptide(L)'
;MSNKDTYNLSPEQQEISRWRDAKRQQLREMYLRDSGHPTKSLLCDTGIYRFASANATVAKRFVPTAKNFLIKSTIIGSSIFFTWYIFTKERSAREHLYSTGQISYADRENKLLN
;
A
#
# COMPACT_ATOMS: atom_id res chain seq x y z
N MET A 1 15.73 -24.75 -7.19
CA MET A 1 14.78 -25.52 -6.33
C MET A 1 14.26 -26.67 -7.16
N SER A 2 14.54 -27.92 -6.75
CA SER A 2 14.23 -29.11 -7.55
C SER A 2 12.72 -29.38 -7.56
N ASN A 3 12.12 -29.33 -8.74
CA ASN A 3 10.69 -29.44 -9.03
C ASN A 3 10.20 -30.91 -8.96
N LYS A 4 10.50 -31.63 -7.87
CA LYS A 4 10.10 -33.05 -7.74
C LYS A 4 8.67 -33.23 -7.22
N ASP A 5 8.13 -32.21 -6.55
CA ASP A 5 6.78 -32.23 -5.98
C ASP A 5 5.67 -31.86 -6.98
N THR A 6 6.02 -31.35 -8.17
CA THR A 6 5.04 -31.08 -9.24
C THR A 6 4.46 -32.32 -9.90
N TYR A 7 5.19 -33.44 -9.84
CA TYR A 7 4.78 -34.70 -10.48
C TYR A 7 4.15 -35.69 -9.48
N ASN A 8 4.36 -35.49 -8.18
CA ASN A 8 3.79 -36.31 -7.10
C ASN A 8 2.47 -35.71 -6.57
N LEU A 9 1.54 -35.37 -7.46
CA LEU A 9 0.25 -34.79 -7.06
C LEU A 9 -0.75 -35.89 -6.72
N SER A 10 -1.48 -35.71 -5.61
CA SER A 10 -2.64 -36.56 -5.30
C SER A 10 -3.72 -36.42 -6.40
N PRO A 11 -4.60 -37.42 -6.57
CA PRO A 11 -5.68 -37.34 -7.57
C PRO A 11 -6.52 -36.05 -7.46
N GLU A 12 -6.83 -35.62 -6.24
CA GLU A 12 -7.57 -34.38 -5.97
C GLU A 12 -6.80 -33.13 -6.43
N GLN A 13 -5.49 -33.09 -6.16
CA GLN A 13 -4.65 -31.97 -6.58
C GLN A 13 -4.52 -31.89 -8.11
N GLN A 14 -4.51 -33.03 -8.80
CA GLN A 14 -4.52 -33.08 -10.26
C GLN A 14 -5.86 -32.57 -10.84
N GLU A 15 -6.98 -32.88 -10.19
CA GLU A 15 -8.27 -32.33 -10.60
C GLU A 15 -8.30 -30.80 -10.45
N ILE A 16 -7.81 -30.29 -9.32
CA ILE A 16 -7.70 -28.85 -9.07
C ILE A 16 -6.78 -28.18 -10.11
N SER A 17 -5.65 -28.81 -10.46
CA SER A 17 -4.73 -28.23 -11.46
C SER A 17 -5.39 -28.18 -12.84
N ARG A 18 -6.03 -29.27 -13.27
CA ARG A 18 -6.79 -29.32 -14.53
C ARG A 18 -7.89 -28.27 -14.57
N TRP A 19 -8.63 -28.09 -13.47
CA TRP A 19 -9.66 -27.07 -13.36
C TRP A 19 -9.09 -25.65 -13.50
N ARG A 20 -7.97 -25.35 -12.83
CA ARG A 20 -7.29 -24.05 -12.94
C ARG A 20 -6.79 -23.78 -14.36
N ASP A 21 -6.22 -24.80 -15.01
CA ASP A 21 -5.71 -24.68 -16.37
C ASP A 21 -6.85 -24.49 -17.38
N ALA A 22 -7.95 -25.23 -17.25
CA ALA A 22 -9.16 -25.03 -18.05
C ALA A 22 -9.71 -23.61 -17.89
N LYS A 23 -9.75 -23.06 -16.66
CA LYS A 23 -10.15 -21.67 -16.42
C LYS A 23 -9.19 -20.67 -17.06
N ARG A 24 -7.88 -20.91 -16.99
CA ARG A 24 -6.87 -20.04 -17.60
C ARG A 24 -6.99 -20.03 -19.13
N GLN A 25 -7.25 -21.20 -19.74
CA GLN A 25 -7.50 -21.32 -21.18
C GLN A 25 -8.76 -20.54 -21.59
N GLN A 26 -9.87 -20.70 -20.89
CA GLN A 26 -11.12 -19.95 -21.15
C GLN A 26 -10.89 -18.43 -21.13
N LEU A 27 -10.18 -17.91 -20.13
CA LEU A 27 -9.89 -16.47 -20.04
C LEU A 27 -8.95 -16.00 -21.16
N ARG A 28 -7.96 -16.82 -21.53
CA ARG A 28 -7.04 -16.51 -22.62
C ARG A 28 -7.76 -16.46 -23.97
N GLU A 29 -8.68 -17.38 -24.23
CA GLU A 29 -9.48 -17.38 -25.45
C GLU A 29 -10.35 -16.12 -25.55
N MET A 30 -10.99 -15.72 -24.45
CA MET A 30 -11.76 -14.46 -24.39
C MET A 30 -10.88 -13.24 -24.69
N TYR A 31 -9.67 -13.20 -24.11
CA TYR A 31 -8.69 -12.15 -24.36
C TYR A 31 -8.28 -12.10 -25.84
N LEU A 32 -7.87 -13.24 -26.41
CA LEU A 32 -7.40 -13.32 -27.79
C LEU A 32 -8.49 -12.95 -28.80
N ARG A 33 -9.74 -13.33 -28.53
CA ARG A 33 -10.90 -12.95 -29.35
C ARG A 33 -11.07 -11.44 -29.40
N ASP A 34 -10.90 -10.77 -28.27
CA ASP A 34 -11.17 -9.34 -28.13
C ASP A 34 -9.96 -8.48 -28.52
N SER A 35 -8.73 -8.98 -28.36
CA SER A 35 -7.50 -8.23 -28.66
C SER A 35 -7.29 -7.97 -30.16
N GLY A 36 -7.80 -8.84 -31.02
CA GLY A 36 -7.70 -8.70 -32.48
C GLY A 36 -8.90 -7.99 -33.13
N HIS A 37 -9.87 -7.52 -32.35
CA HIS A 37 -11.13 -7.01 -32.89
C HIS A 37 -10.98 -5.56 -33.38
N PRO A 38 -11.22 -5.25 -34.67
CA PRO A 38 -10.88 -3.96 -35.27
C PRO A 38 -11.65 -2.76 -34.70
N THR A 39 -12.82 -3.00 -34.09
CA THR A 39 -13.67 -1.94 -33.52
C THR A 39 -13.63 -1.85 -31.99
N LYS A 40 -12.98 -2.80 -31.29
CA LYS A 40 -12.89 -2.73 -29.82
C LYS A 40 -11.63 -1.96 -29.45
N SER A 41 -11.80 -0.75 -28.92
CA SER A 41 -10.68 0.11 -28.50
C SER A 41 -10.17 -0.20 -27.08
N LEU A 42 -11.00 -0.80 -26.23
CA LEU A 42 -10.67 -1.09 -24.84
C LEU A 42 -10.93 -2.56 -24.51
N LEU A 43 -9.89 -3.21 -23.99
CA LEU A 43 -9.98 -4.58 -23.53
C LEU A 43 -10.47 -4.60 -22.08
N CYS A 44 -11.79 -4.71 -21.92
CA CYS A 44 -12.44 -4.62 -20.62
C CYS A 44 -12.29 -5.91 -19.81
N ASP A 45 -11.17 -6.07 -19.09
CA ASP A 45 -10.96 -7.22 -18.20
C ASP A 45 -11.80 -7.08 -16.91
N THR A 46 -12.78 -7.98 -16.75
CA THR A 46 -13.62 -8.07 -15.56
C THR A 46 -12.84 -8.26 -14.26
N GLY A 47 -11.67 -8.93 -14.29
CA GLY A 47 -10.82 -9.13 -13.12
C GLY A 47 -10.24 -7.82 -12.61
N ILE A 48 -9.72 -6.98 -13.52
CA ILE A 48 -9.18 -5.66 -13.19
C ILE A 48 -10.29 -4.76 -12.63
N TYR A 49 -11.47 -4.75 -13.25
CA TYR A 49 -12.60 -3.96 -12.74
C TYR A 49 -13.09 -4.42 -11.37
N ARG A 50 -13.11 -5.73 -11.11
CA ARG A 50 -13.46 -6.28 -9.79
C ARG A 50 -12.43 -5.88 -8.73
N PHE A 51 -11.14 -5.92 -9.07
CA PHE A 51 -10.08 -5.46 -8.18
C PHE A 51 -10.18 -3.96 -7.88
N ALA A 52 -10.31 -3.15 -8.93
CA ALA A 52 -10.46 -1.69 -8.80
C ALA A 52 -11.70 -1.32 -7.98
N SER A 53 -12.85 -1.93 -8.26
CA SER A 53 -14.07 -1.70 -7.49
C SER A 53 -13.97 -2.18 -6.04
N ALA A 54 -13.29 -3.29 -5.77
CA ALA A 54 -13.04 -3.76 -4.41
C ALA A 54 -12.22 -2.75 -3.59
N ASN A 55 -11.19 -2.16 -4.21
CA ASN A 55 -10.36 -1.13 -3.57
C ASN A 55 -11.11 0.19 -3.36
N ALA A 56 -11.91 0.60 -4.35
CA ALA A 56 -12.74 1.81 -4.24
C ALA A 56 -13.84 1.67 -3.16
N THR A 57 -14.29 0.46 -2.88
CA THR A 57 -15.38 0.18 -1.92
C THR A 57 -14.90 -0.31 -0.55
N VAL A 58 -13.62 -0.15 -0.22
CA VAL A 58 -13.06 -0.56 1.08
C VAL A 58 -13.82 0.06 2.25
N ALA A 59 -14.20 1.33 2.17
CA ALA A 59 -14.96 2.01 3.21
C ALA A 59 -16.33 1.36 3.49
N LYS A 60 -17.00 0.85 2.45
CA LYS A 60 -18.31 0.18 2.56
C LYS A 60 -18.20 -1.20 3.21
N ARG A 61 -17.02 -1.82 3.17
CA ARG A 61 -16.74 -3.15 3.73
C ARG A 61 -16.04 -3.08 5.09
N PHE A 62 -15.90 -1.89 5.65
CA PHE A 62 -15.22 -1.70 6.93
C PHE A 62 -16.09 -2.25 8.07
N VAL A 63 -15.55 -3.26 8.77
CA VAL A 63 -16.14 -3.75 10.02
C VAL A 63 -15.41 -3.07 11.19
N PRO A 64 -16.12 -2.27 12.01
CA PRO A 64 -15.51 -1.62 13.16
C PRO A 64 -15.17 -2.66 14.23
N THR A 65 -13.92 -3.10 14.26
CA THR A 65 -13.38 -4.00 15.28
C THR A 65 -12.47 -3.21 16.22
N ALA A 66 -12.57 -3.45 17.53
CA ALA A 66 -11.73 -2.78 18.53
C ALA A 66 -10.22 -2.92 18.21
N LYS A 67 -9.78 -4.11 17.81
CA LYS A 67 -8.39 -4.36 17.37
C LYS A 67 -7.98 -3.45 16.21
N ASN A 68 -8.83 -3.33 15.18
CA ASN A 68 -8.54 -2.50 14.01
C ASN A 68 -8.50 -1.01 14.37
N PHE A 69 -9.38 -0.57 15.26
CA PHE A 69 -9.39 0.80 15.76
C PHE A 69 -8.09 1.12 16.51
N LEU A 70 -7.69 0.26 17.47
CA LEU A 70 -6.46 0.43 18.25
C LEU A 70 -5.23 0.48 17.35
N ILE A 71 -5.08 -0.44 16.40
CA ILE A 71 -3.93 -0.44 15.47
C ILE A 71 -3.86 0.88 14.70
N LYS A 72 -4.99 1.33 14.14
CA LYS A 72 -5.04 2.57 13.35
C LYS A 72 -4.77 3.81 14.21
N SER A 73 -5.36 3.88 15.41
CA SER A 73 -5.17 5.03 16.30
C SER A 73 -3.75 5.08 16.85
N THR A 74 -3.12 3.94 17.14
CA THR A 74 -1.71 3.90 17.57
C THR A 74 -0.76 4.33 16.46
N ILE A 75 -0.99 3.93 15.19
CA ILE A 75 -0.15 4.36 14.06
C ILE A 75 -0.23 5.88 13.89
N ILE A 76 -1.45 6.45 13.90
CA ILE A 76 -1.64 7.89 13.75
C ILE A 76 -1.09 8.64 14.96
N GLY A 77 -1.44 8.20 16.17
CA GLY A 77 -1.03 8.84 17.42
C GLY A 77 0.48 8.82 17.62
N SER A 78 1.14 7.70 17.32
CA SER A 78 2.61 7.62 17.38
C SER A 78 3.27 8.56 16.37
N SER A 79 2.77 8.65 15.14
CA SER A 79 3.31 9.56 14.12
C SER A 79 3.22 11.03 14.55
N ILE A 80 2.10 11.43 15.15
CA ILE A 80 1.92 12.79 15.70
C ILE A 80 2.86 13.02 16.88
N PHE A 81 2.94 12.06 17.80
CA PHE A 81 3.80 12.18 18.98
C PHE A 81 5.28 12.27 18.61
N PHE A 82 5.75 11.42 17.69
CA PHE A 82 7.14 11.42 17.24
C PHE A 82 7.53 12.72 16.55
N THR A 83 6.67 13.24 15.66
CA THR A 83 6.95 14.53 15.01
C THR A 83 7.01 15.64 16.05
N TRP A 84 6.02 15.75 16.94
CA TRP A 84 6.04 16.72 18.04
C TRP A 84 7.30 16.63 18.91
N TYR A 85 7.71 15.42 19.30
CA TYR A 85 8.91 15.19 20.12
C TYR A 85 10.19 15.65 19.42
N ILE A 86 10.36 15.34 18.13
CA ILE A 86 11.53 15.77 17.35
C ILE A 86 11.57 17.29 17.25
N PHE A 87 10.45 17.92 16.85
CA PHE A 87 10.37 19.37 16.70
C PHE A 87 10.64 20.12 18.02
N THR A 88 10.08 19.64 19.13
CA THR A 88 10.30 20.25 20.45
C THR A 88 11.75 20.10 20.90
N LYS A 89 12.35 18.92 20.72
CA LYS A 89 13.77 18.69 21.07
C LYS A 89 14.71 19.59 20.26
N GLU A 90 14.51 19.69 18.95
CA GLU A 90 15.32 20.57 18.09
C GLU A 90 15.13 22.05 18.45
N ARG A 91 13.89 22.46 18.75
CA ARG A 91 13.59 23.82 19.20
C ARG A 91 14.32 24.13 20.50
N SER A 92 14.21 23.30 21.52
CA SER A 92 14.88 23.52 22.81
C SER A 92 16.40 23.51 22.69
N ALA A 93 16.96 22.64 21.83
CA ALA A 93 18.40 22.65 21.55
C ALA A 93 18.86 23.97 20.91
N ARG A 94 18.13 24.47 19.90
CA ARG A 94 18.42 25.78 19.28
C ARG A 94 18.27 26.93 20.26
N GLU A 95 17.20 26.95 21.05
CA GLU A 95 16.98 27.97 22.09
C GLU A 95 18.11 28.00 23.12
N HIS A 96 18.65 26.83 23.51
CA HIS A 96 19.81 26.74 24.39
C HIS A 96 21.09 27.32 23.74
N LEU A 97 21.32 27.07 22.46
CA LEU A 97 22.46 27.64 21.74
C LEU A 97 22.37 29.17 21.65
N TYR A 98 21.15 29.71 21.50
CA TYR A 98 20.89 31.15 21.51
C TYR A 98 21.09 31.77 22.89
N SER A 99 20.65 31.11 23.97
CA SER A 99 20.72 31.65 25.33
C SER A 99 22.15 31.65 25.89
N THR A 100 22.96 30.65 25.51
CA THR A 100 24.38 30.57 25.90
C THR A 100 25.30 31.46 25.08
N GLY A 101 24.79 32.12 24.04
CA GLY A 101 25.59 32.97 23.16
C GLY A 101 26.59 32.21 22.29
N GLN A 102 26.48 30.88 22.19
CA GLN A 102 27.33 30.08 21.30
C GLN A 102 27.10 30.40 19.82
N ILE A 103 25.89 30.89 19.49
CA ILE A 103 25.56 31.40 18.16
C ILE A 103 25.54 32.93 18.21
N SER A 104 26.35 33.56 17.37
CA SER A 104 26.39 35.01 17.24
C SER A 104 25.02 35.53 16.77
N TYR A 105 24.67 36.77 17.11
CA TYR A 105 23.44 37.36 16.60
C TYR A 105 23.44 37.41 15.07
N ALA A 106 24.63 37.46 14.45
CA ALA A 106 24.79 37.54 13.00
C ALA A 106 24.29 36.30 12.25
N ASP A 107 24.49 35.14 12.85
CA ASP A 107 24.30 33.82 12.24
C ASP A 107 22.93 33.19 12.57
N ARG A 108 22.02 33.96 13.19
CA ARG A 108 20.67 33.50 13.50
C ARG A 108 19.82 33.45 12.23
N GLU A 109 19.26 32.28 11.92
CA GLU A 109 18.48 32.05 10.69
C GLU A 109 17.22 32.93 10.59
N ASN A 110 16.58 33.28 11.72
CA ASN A 110 15.34 34.05 11.76
C ASN A 110 15.55 35.57 11.95
N LYS A 111 16.61 36.13 11.39
CA LYS A 111 17.00 37.53 11.64
C LYS A 111 16.09 38.59 11.00
N LEU A 112 15.34 38.22 9.97
CA LEU A 112 14.58 39.13 9.10
C LEU A 112 13.08 38.85 9.06
N LEU A 113 12.58 37.91 9.87
CA LEU A 113 11.16 37.58 9.97
C LEU A 113 10.62 38.15 11.28
N ASN A 114 10.47 39.47 11.32
CA ASN A 114 9.59 40.24 12.20
C ASN A 114 8.92 41.32 11.36
#